data_AF-A0A934MH55-F1
#
_entry.id   AF-A0A934MH55-F1
#
_cell.length_a   1.000
_cell.length_b   1.000
_cell.length_c   1.000
_cell.angle_alpha   90.00
_cell.angle_beta   90.00
_cell.angle_gamma   90.00
#
_symmetry.space_group_name_H-M   'P 1'
#
loop_
_entity.id
_entity.type
_entity.pdbx_description
1 polymer ?
#
loop_
_entity_poly.entity_id
_entity_poly.type
_entity_poly.pdbx_seq_one_letter_code
_entity_poly.pdbx_strand_id
1 'polypeptide(L)'
;MVFDTLKQAMGGGDNLNPMLIAHHTLFTAREKIDLLNQLKAEANGALAEGKPVDFEPEEIDRAIAEVREGVESGVGTETVLRGDF
;
A
#
# COMPACT_ATOMS: atom_id res chain seq x y z
N MET A 1 -15.59 0.77 5.80
CA MET A 1 -14.53 1.74 5.42
C MET A 1 -13.75 1.11 4.27
N VAL A 2 -13.43 1.85 3.20
CA VAL A 2 -12.80 1.28 1.99
C VAL A 2 -11.49 0.55 2.31
N PHE A 3 -10.71 1.07 3.25
CA PHE A 3 -9.48 0.45 3.74
C PHE A 3 -9.66 -0.97 4.29
N ASP A 4 -10.66 -1.17 5.15
CA ASP A 4 -10.93 -2.47 5.76
C ASP A 4 -11.27 -3.52 4.69
N THR A 5 -12.00 -3.08 3.65
CA THR A 5 -12.30 -3.90 2.47
C THR A 5 -11.05 -4.21 1.64
N LEU A 6 -10.14 -3.24 1.46
CA LEU A 6 -8.88 -3.43 0.74
C LEU A 6 -7.91 -4.34 1.51
N LYS A 7 -7.81 -4.16 2.83
CA LYS A 7 -7.01 -5.00 3.74
C LYS A 7 -7.56 -6.43 3.80
N GLN A 8 -8.88 -6.60 3.85
CA GLN A 8 -9.53 -7.91 3.74
C GLN A 8 -9.31 -8.55 2.36
N ALA A 9 -9.37 -7.77 1.27
CA ALA A 9 -9.08 -8.25 -0.08
C ALA A 9 -7.62 -8.73 -0.24
N MET A 10 -6.70 -8.21 0.58
CA MET A 10 -5.30 -8.64 0.62
C MET A 10 -5.04 -9.88 1.51
N GLY A 11 -6.10 -10.49 2.06
CA GLY A 11 -5.98 -11.73 2.85
C GLY A 11 -6.18 -11.56 4.36
N GLY A 12 -6.47 -10.35 4.82
CA GLY A 12 -6.89 -10.10 6.21
C GLY A 12 -5.77 -10.27 7.24
N GLY A 13 -5.48 -9.17 7.95
CA GLY A 13 -4.88 -9.25 9.28
C GLY A 13 -3.38 -9.06 9.36
N ASP A 14 -2.58 -10.06 9.00
CA ASP A 14 -1.34 -10.27 9.76
C ASP A 14 -0.02 -9.99 9.04
N ASN A 15 -0.03 -9.62 7.75
CA ASN A 15 1.21 -9.23 7.05
C ASN A 15 0.93 -8.24 5.91
N LEU A 16 0.44 -7.05 6.26
CA LEU A 16 0.45 -5.89 5.34
C LEU A 16 1.89 -5.39 5.16
N ASN A 17 2.72 -6.19 4.51
CA ASN A 17 4.10 -5.80 4.21
C ASN A 17 4.10 -4.70 3.13
N PRO A 18 4.76 -3.54 3.36
CA PRO A 18 4.76 -2.42 2.43
C PRO A 18 5.13 -2.82 0.99
N MET A 19 6.11 -3.71 0.83
CA MET A 19 6.55 -4.16 -0.49
C MET A 19 5.53 -5.08 -1.17
N LEU A 20 4.82 -5.91 -0.40
CA LEU A 20 3.73 -6.72 -0.95
C LEU A 20 2.58 -5.83 -1.47
N ILE A 21 2.29 -4.73 -0.77
CA ILE A 21 1.29 -3.75 -1.22
C ILE A 21 1.74 -3.10 -2.53
N ALA A 22 3.03 -2.70 -2.60
CA ALA A 22 3.59 -2.07 -3.79
C ALA A 22 3.52 -2.97 -5.04
N HIS A 23 3.79 -4.27 -4.88
CA HIS A 23 3.77 -5.23 -6.00
C HIS A 23 2.40 -5.83 -6.28
N HIS A 24 1.39 -5.57 -5.44
CA HIS A 24 0.10 -6.25 -5.53
C HIS A 24 -0.61 -6.00 -6.88
N THR A 25 -0.91 -7.03 -7.65
CA THR A 25 -1.43 -6.86 -9.02
C THR A 25 -2.93 -6.54 -9.09
N LEU A 26 -3.68 -6.81 -8.02
CA LEU A 26 -5.14 -6.57 -8.00
C LEU A 26 -5.52 -5.14 -7.61
N PHE A 27 -4.57 -4.33 -7.16
CA PHE A 27 -4.79 -2.94 -6.78
C PHE A 27 -4.22 -2.01 -7.83
N THR A 28 -4.94 -0.93 -8.10
CA THR A 28 -4.43 0.19 -8.88
C THR A 28 -3.32 0.90 -8.10
N ALA A 29 -2.45 1.62 -8.80
CA ALA A 29 -1.41 2.42 -8.15
C ALA A 29 -1.99 3.42 -7.13
N ARG A 30 -3.19 3.96 -7.38
CA ARG A 30 -3.86 4.86 -6.43
C ARG A 30 -4.23 4.14 -5.14
N GLU A 31 -4.81 2.94 -5.23
CA GLU A 31 -5.19 2.15 -4.06
C GLU A 31 -3.96 1.70 -3.26
N LYS A 32 -2.87 1.32 -3.93
CA LYS A 32 -1.59 1.00 -3.29
C LYS A 32 -1.03 2.18 -2.50
N ILE A 33 -0.98 3.35 -3.12
CA ILE A 33 -0.49 4.58 -2.46
C ILE A 33 -1.37 4.94 -1.27
N ASP A 34 -2.69 4.77 -1.37
CA ASP A 34 -3.61 5.05 -0.27
C ASP A 34 -3.35 4.12 0.93
N LEU A 35 -3.23 2.81 0.66
CA LEU A 35 -2.88 1.80 1.68
C LEU A 35 -1.54 2.08 2.34
N LEU A 36 -0.50 2.39 1.57
CA LEU A 36 0.83 2.68 2.08
C LEU A 36 0.86 3.97 2.91
N ASN A 37 0.14 5.02 2.51
CA ASN A 37 0.06 6.24 3.31
C ASN A 37 -0.66 6.02 4.65
N GLN A 38 -1.70 5.17 4.68
CA GLN A 38 -2.37 4.81 5.91
C GLN A 38 -1.45 4.00 6.83
N LEU A 39 -0.74 3.01 6.29
CA LEU A 39 0.26 2.23 7.05
C LEU A 39 1.35 3.15 7.63
N LYS A 40 1.79 4.15 6.86
CA LYS A 40 2.76 5.16 7.33
C LYS A 40 2.22 6.01 8.47
N ALA A 41 0.95 6.39 8.42
CA ALA A 41 0.30 7.14 9.48
C ALA A 41 0.20 6.31 10.77
N GLU A 42 -0.14 5.02 10.67
CA GLU A 42 -0.16 4.09 11.80
C GLU A 42 1.25 3.91 12.40
N ALA A 43 2.27 3.68 11.56
CA ALA A 43 3.65 3.56 12.01
C ALA A 43 4.16 4.84 12.71
N ASN A 44 3.90 6.02 12.14
CA ASN A 44 4.27 7.29 12.77
C ASN A 44 3.53 7.52 14.10
N GLY A 45 2.25 7.16 14.17
CA GLY A 45 1.47 7.23 15.40
C GLY A 45 2.05 6.33 16.50
N ALA A 46 2.33 5.08 16.16
CA ALA A 46 2.96 4.12 17.07
C ALA A 46 4.36 4.57 17.52
N LEU A 47 5.21 5.08 16.61
CA LEU A 47 6.51 5.66 16.97
C LEU A 47 6.37 6.86 17.91
N ALA A 48 5.41 7.76 17.66
CA ALA A 48 5.15 8.90 18.53
C ALA A 48 4.67 8.47 19.93
N GLU A 49 3.96 7.35 20.02
CA GLU A 49 3.54 6.72 21.28
C GLU A 49 4.63 5.84 21.92
N GLY A 50 5.81 5.71 21.28
CA GLY A 50 6.90 4.85 21.75
C GLY A 50 6.57 3.35 21.68
N LYS A 51 5.60 2.96 20.85
CA LYS A 51 5.21 1.56 20.62
C LYS A 51 6.12 0.93 19.56
N PRO A 52 6.38 -0.39 19.67
CA PRO A 52 7.04 -1.11 18.60
C PRO A 52 6.18 -1.02 17.34
N VAL A 53 6.82 -0.67 16.22
CA VAL A 53 6.22 -0.73 14.89
C VAL A 53 6.69 -1.98 14.18
N ASP A 54 5.79 -2.63 13.45
CA ASP A 54 6.14 -3.77 12.59
C ASP A 54 6.97 -3.34 11.38
N PHE A 55 6.79 -2.10 10.92
CA PHE A 55 7.49 -1.53 9.77
C PHE A 55 7.92 -0.09 10.04
N GLU A 56 9.14 0.25 9.64
CA GLU A 56 9.63 1.62 9.74
C GLU A 56 8.98 2.53 8.68
N PRO A 57 8.71 3.81 8.99
CA PRO A 57 8.16 4.77 8.03
C PRO A 57 8.99 4.86 6.74
N GLU A 58 10.32 4.77 6.87
CA GLU A 58 11.26 4.78 5.75
C GLU A 58 11.07 3.59 4.79
N GLU A 59 10.71 2.42 5.32
CA GLU A 59 10.40 1.24 4.50
C GLU A 59 9.11 1.43 3.72
N ILE A 60 8.12 2.06 4.34
CA ILE A 60 6.85 2.39 3.70
C ILE A 60 7.06 3.46 2.62
N ASP A 61 7.92 4.44 2.84
CA ASP A 61 8.30 5.44 1.83
C ASP A 61 8.96 4.82 0.60
N ARG A 62 9.84 3.82 0.79
CA ARG A 62 10.44 3.07 -0.33
C ARG A 62 9.37 2.36 -1.17
N ALA A 63 8.39 1.73 -0.52
CA ALA A 63 7.28 1.08 -1.22
C ALA A 63 6.42 2.11 -2.01
N ILE A 64 6.18 3.30 -1.46
CA ILE A 64 5.46 4.37 -2.17
C ILE A 64 6.24 4.84 -3.40
N ALA A 65 7.56 5.00 -3.26
CA ALA A 65 8.43 5.40 -4.37
C ALA A 65 8.40 4.36 -5.50
N GLU A 66 8.41 3.08 -5.17
CA GLU A 66 8.35 2.00 -6.16
C GLU A 66 7.01 1.96 -6.91
N VAL A 67 5.89 2.18 -6.21
CA VAL A 67 4.58 2.30 -6.87
C VAL A 67 4.55 3.49 -7.82
N ARG A 68 5.14 4.62 -7.42
CA ARG A 68 5.26 5.82 -8.27
C ARG A 68 6.14 5.56 -9.49
N GLU A 69 7.29 4.92 -9.30
CA GLU A 69 8.21 4.55 -10.38
C GLU A 69 7.55 3.59 -11.38
N GLY A 70 6.76 2.62 -10.91
CA GLY A 70 5.99 1.72 -11.75
C GLY A 70 4.89 2.42 -12.56
N VAL A 71 4.29 3.48 -12.03
CA VAL A 71 3.35 4.35 -12.77
C VAL A 71 4.09 5.17 -13.82
N GLU A 72 5.20 5.79 -13.45
CA GLU A 72 6.02 6.64 -14.33
C GLU A 72 6.66 5.84 -15.47
N SER A 73 7.05 4.58 -15.22
CA SER A 73 7.57 3.65 -16.22
C SER A 73 6.48 3.04 -17.12
N GLY A 74 5.20 3.38 -16.91
CA GLY A 74 4.08 2.88 -17.72
C GLY A 74 3.69 1.42 -17.45
N VAL A 75 4.28 0.77 -16.46
CA VAL A 75 3.98 -0.63 -16.08
C VAL A 75 2.69 -0.72 -15.26
N GLY A 76 2.22 0.40 -14.69
CA GLY A 76 1.03 0.46 -13.84
C GLY A 76 -0.26 0.99 -14.50
N THR A 77 -0.24 1.35 -15.79
CA THR A 77 -1.42 1.91 -16.48
C THR A 77 -2.32 0.83 -17.11
N GLU A 78 -1.87 -0.42 -17.23
CA GLU A 78 -2.63 -1.49 -17.89
C GLU A 78 -3.67 -2.19 -16.98
N THR A 79 -3.75 -1.86 -15.68
CA THR A 79 -4.86 -2.36 -14.84
C THR A 79 -6.17 -1.56 -15.03
N VAL A 80 -6.27 -0.75 -16.09
CA VAL A 80 -7.54 -0.18 -16.58
C VAL A 80 -8.34 -1.18 -17.43
N LEU A 81 -8.59 -2.38 -16.91
CA LEU A 81 -9.61 -3.30 -17.43
C LEU A 81 -10.44 -3.89 -16.28
N ARG A 82 -10.75 -3.07 -15.27
CA ARG A 82 -11.88 -3.33 -14.37
C ARG A 82 -12.99 -2.34 -14.70
N GLY A 83 -13.72 -2.61 -15.79
CA GLY A 83 -14.93 -1.85 -16.13
C GLY A 83 -15.31 -1.86 -17.61
N ASP A 84 -15.61 -3.03 -18.18
CA ASP A 84 -16.58 -3.16 -19.29
C ASP A 84 -17.10 -4.61 -19.35
N PHE A 85 -18.21 -4.87 -18.65
CA PHE A 85 -19.19 -5.96 -18.86
C PHE A 85 -20.55 -5.51 -18.31
#